data_AF-A0A4R3VBH2-F1
#
_entry.id   AF-A0A4R3VBH2-F1
#
_cell.length_a   1.000
_cell.length_b   1.000
_cell.length_c   1.000
_cell.angle_alpha   90.00
_cell.angle_beta   90.00
_cell.angle_gamma   90.00
#
_symmetry.space_group_name_H-M   'P 1'
#
loop_
_entity.id
_entity.type
_entity.pdbx_description
1 polymer ?
#
loop_
_entity_poly.entity_id
_entity_poly.type
_entity_poly.pdbx_seq_one_letter_code
_entity_poly.pdbx_strand_id
1 'polypeptide(L)'
;MLRNLLLIVALAVGALGLGARLAGHRDATPFAIWGCMIAAAVLVERWRYNKARSATDGDGWQKTEERFVDPESGQTMQVLYNPRSGERRYEAAD
;
A
#
# COMPACT_ATOMS: atom_id res chain seq x y z
N MET A 1 -2.39 1.58 -10.00
CA MET A 1 -1.55 0.86 -10.98
C MET A 1 -0.05 1.05 -10.76
N LEU A 2 0.39 2.25 -10.36
CA LEU A 2 1.79 2.57 -10.05
C LEU A 2 2.47 1.55 -9.11
N ARG A 3 1.83 1.18 -7.99
CA ARG A 3 2.41 0.22 -7.03
C ARG A 3 2.73 -1.14 -7.64
N ASN A 4 1.85 -1.68 -8.48
CA ASN A 4 2.08 -2.96 -9.14
C ASN A 4 3.20 -2.86 -10.18
N LEU A 5 3.26 -1.75 -10.93
CA LEU A 5 4.35 -1.47 -11.86
C LEU A 5 5.70 -1.38 -11.14
N LEU A 6 5.76 -0.62 -10.04
CA LEU A 6 6.95 -0.48 -9.20
C LEU A 6 7.42 -1.83 -8.67
N LEU A 7 6.49 -2.68 -8.21
CA LEU A 7 6.82 -4.03 -7.74
C LEU A 7 7.39 -4.90 -8.86
N ILE A 8 6.79 -4.89 -10.06
CA ILE A 8 7.27 -5.66 -11.21
C ILE A 8 8.68 -5.21 -11.60
N VAL A 9 8.90 -3.90 -11.71
CA VAL A 9 10.22 -3.35 -12.07
C VAL A 9 11.26 -3.69 -11.01
N ALA A 10 10.93 -3.53 -9.73
CA ALA A 10 11.84 -3.85 -8.62
C ALA A 10 12.23 -5.34 -8.61
N LEU A 11 11.26 -6.23 -8.84
CA LEU A 11 11.52 -7.67 -8.93
C LEU A 11 12.36 -8.02 -10.16
N ALA A 12 12.09 -7.41 -11.32
CA ALA A 12 12.87 -7.63 -12.53
C ALA A 12 14.33 -7.19 -12.36
N VAL A 13 14.55 -5.98 -11.84
CA VAL A 13 15.90 -5.45 -11.55
C VAL A 13 16.61 -6.29 -10.50
N GLY A 14 15.91 -6.70 -9.43
CA GLY A 14 16.46 -7.56 -8.39
C GLY A 14 16.87 -8.94 -8.93
N ALA A 15 16.03 -9.56 -9.75
CA ALA A 15 16.29 -10.87 -10.36
C ALA A 15 17.47 -10.82 -11.35
N LEU A 16 17.53 -9.77 -12.19
CA LEU A 16 18.65 -9.54 -13.10
C LEU A 16 19.96 -9.31 -12.34
N GLY A 17 19.94 -8.47 -11.29
CA GLY A 17 21.09 -8.22 -10.44
C GLY A 17 21.57 -9.49 -9.73
N LEU A 18 20.65 -10.30 -9.22
CA LEU A 18 20.97 -11.57 -8.56
C LEU A 18 21.54 -12.59 -9.56
N GLY A 19 20.92 -12.73 -10.73
CA GLY A 19 21.39 -13.61 -11.80
C GLY A 19 22.80 -13.25 -12.27
N ALA A 20 23.05 -11.96 -12.52
CA ALA A 20 24.37 -11.47 -12.90
C ALA A 20 25.42 -11.69 -11.79
N ARG A 21 25.02 -11.53 -10.52
CA ARG A 21 25.89 -11.80 -9.36
C ARG A 21 26.26 -13.27 -9.22
N LEU A 22 25.33 -14.18 -9.52
CA LEU A 22 25.56 -15.63 -9.55
C LEU A 22 26.43 -16.03 -10.75
N ALA A 23 26.32 -15.32 -11.88
CA ALA A 23 27.17 -15.48 -13.05
C ALA A 23 28.60 -14.90 -12.88
N GLY A 24 28.93 -14.33 -11.71
CA GLY A 24 30.27 -13.86 -11.37
C GLY A 24 30.48 -12.36 -11.48
N HIS A 25 29.51 -11.59 -11.97
CA HIS A 25 29.58 -10.13 -12.03
C HIS A 25 29.32 -9.52 -10.64
N ARG A 26 30.40 -9.26 -9.89
CA ARG A 26 30.34 -8.71 -8.53
C ARG A 26 29.72 -7.31 -8.50
N ASP A 27 29.89 -6.54 -9.56
CA ASP A 27 29.35 -5.19 -9.72
C ASP A 27 27.81 -5.17 -9.81
N ALA A 28 27.17 -6.33 -10.01
CA ALA A 28 25.71 -6.45 -10.05
C ALA A 28 25.04 -6.48 -8.66
N THR A 29 25.83 -6.60 -7.58
CA THR A 29 25.33 -6.70 -6.20
C THR A 29 24.39 -5.54 -5.80
N PRO A 30 24.67 -4.27 -6.13
CA PRO A 30 23.77 -3.17 -5.80
C PRO A 30 22.37 -3.31 -6.42
N PHE A 31 22.27 -3.80 -7.66
CA PHE A 31 20.97 -3.97 -8.33
C PHE A 31 20.10 -5.02 -7.63
N ALA A 32 20.71 -6.11 -7.16
CA ALA A 32 20.02 -7.12 -6.35
C ALA A 32 19.50 -6.51 -5.03
N ILE A 33 20.36 -5.77 -4.31
CA ILE A 33 20.01 -5.14 -3.03
C ILE A 33 18.88 -4.13 -3.22
N TRP A 34 19.01 -3.21 -4.18
CA TRP A 34 18.01 -2.18 -4.43
C TRP A 34 16.68 -2.76 -4.90
N GLY A 35 16.70 -3.75 -5.80
CA GLY A 35 15.49 -4.44 -6.25
C GLY A 35 14.76 -5.13 -5.09
N CYS A 36 15.48 -5.87 -4.25
CA CYS A 36 14.92 -6.50 -3.05
C CYS A 36 14.37 -5.48 -2.05
N MET A 37 15.11 -4.39 -1.79
CA MET A 37 14.70 -3.37 -0.82
C MET A 37 13.43 -2.64 -1.26
N ILE A 38 13.34 -2.23 -2.53
CA ILE A 38 12.13 -1.58 -3.08
C ILE A 38 10.96 -2.55 -3.07
N ALA A 39 11.15 -3.80 -3.47
CA ALA A 39 10.10 -4.82 -3.41
C ALA A 39 9.60 -5.02 -1.97
N ALA A 40 10.51 -5.12 -1.00
CA ALA A 40 10.16 -5.23 0.42
C ALA A 40 9.37 -4.01 0.92
N ALA A 41 9.80 -2.79 0.57
CA ALA A 41 9.09 -1.56 0.94
C ALA A 41 7.65 -1.55 0.41
N VAL A 42 7.45 -1.93 -0.86
CA VAL A 42 6.12 -2.02 -1.49
C VAL A 42 5.25 -3.09 -0.83
N LEU A 43 5.84 -4.23 -0.47
CA LEU A 43 5.12 -5.31 0.23
C LEU A 43 4.70 -4.88 1.65
N VAL A 44 5.57 -4.20 2.39
CA VAL A 44 5.27 -3.64 3.72
C VAL A 44 4.18 -2.58 3.63
N GLU A 45 4.26 -1.68 2.65
CA GLU A 45 3.24 -0.67 2.38
C GLU A 45 1.88 -1.34 2.11
N ARG A 46 1.86 -2.35 1.24
CA ARG A 46 0.65 -3.13 0.92
C ARG A 46 0.08 -3.82 2.15
N TRP A 47 0.93 -4.43 2.97
CA TRP A 47 0.51 -5.08 4.21
C TRP A 47 -0.09 -4.07 5.19
N ARG A 48 0.55 -2.91 5.38
CA ARG A 48 0.08 -1.85 6.27
C ARG A 48 -1.26 -1.27 5.82
N TYR A 49 -1.43 -0.99 4.52
CA TYR A 49 -2.70 -0.51 3.98
C TYR A 49 -3.81 -1.55 4.08
N ASN A 50 -3.52 -2.82 3.79
CA ASN A 50 -4.50 -3.89 3.96
C ASN A 50 -4.90 -4.07 5.43
N LYS A 51 -3.96 -3.97 6.37
CA LYS A 51 -4.27 -4.03 7.80
C LYS A 51 -5.14 -2.85 8.25
N ALA A 52 -4.86 -1.64 7.77
CA ALA A 52 -5.67 -0.46 8.05
C ALA A 52 -7.11 -0.60 7.51
N ARG A 53 -7.27 -1.25 6.35
CA ARG A 53 -8.58 -1.58 5.77
C ARG A 53 -9.29 -2.72 6.52
N SER A 54 -8.56 -3.75 6.96
CA SER A 54 -9.16 -4.86 7.73
C SER A 54 -9.60 -4.42 9.14
N ALA A 55 -8.98 -3.39 9.71
CA ALA A 55 -9.43 -2.78 10.96
C ALA A 55 -10.79 -2.05 10.84
N THR A 56 -11.29 -1.82 9.61
CA THR A 56 -12.64 -1.28 9.36
C THR A 56 -13.73 -2.25 9.87
N ASP A 57 -13.52 -3.57 9.80
CA ASP A 57 -14.59 -4.56 10.07
C ASP A 57 -14.73 -4.97 11.54
N GLY A 58 -13.87 -4.51 12.46
CA GLY A 58 -13.81 -5.07 13.82
C GLY A 58 -13.64 -4.11 15.00
N ASP A 59 -13.31 -2.84 14.78
CA ASP A 59 -12.71 -2.01 15.85
C ASP A 59 -13.61 -0.87 16.39
N GLY A 60 -14.93 -1.05 16.31
CA GLY A 60 -15.89 -0.10 16.89
C GLY A 60 -16.12 1.16 16.05
N TRP A 61 -15.76 1.13 14.77
CA TRP A 61 -16.11 2.19 13.82
C TRP A 61 -17.62 2.22 13.57
N GLN A 62 -18.22 3.40 13.75
CA GLN A 62 -19.65 3.63 13.59
C GLN A 62 -19.89 4.51 12.38
N LYS A 63 -20.77 4.07 11.48
CA LYS A 63 -21.24 4.92 10.37
C LYS A 63 -22.04 6.08 10.96
N THR A 64 -21.65 7.29 10.60
CA THR A 64 -22.43 8.50 10.93
C THR A 64 -23.37 8.85 9.78
N GLU A 65 -24.36 9.70 10.03
CA GLU A 65 -25.23 10.21 8.97
C GLU A 65 -24.56 11.26 8.08
N GLU A 66 -23.34 11.70 8.43
CA GLU A 66 -22.59 12.65 7.63
C GLU A 66 -22.12 12.02 6.31
N ARG A 67 -22.58 12.62 5.21
CA ARG A 67 -22.18 12.28 3.83
C ARG A 67 -21.82 13.55 3.08
N PHE A 68 -20.79 13.48 2.25
CA PHE A 68 -20.40 14.58 1.38
C PHE A 68 -19.85 14.04 0.06
N VAL A 69 -19.90 14.86 -0.99
CA VAL A 69 -19.27 14.54 -2.27
C VAL A 69 -17.84 15.03 -2.21
N ASP A 70 -16.88 14.13 -2.40
CA ASP A 70 -15.46 14.48 -2.52
C ASP A 70 -15.27 15.29 -3.81
N PRO A 71 -14.81 16.56 -3.74
CA PRO A 71 -14.64 17.40 -4.91
C PRO A 71 -13.54 16.91 -5.86
N GLU A 72 -12.59 16.10 -5.38
CA GLU A 72 -11.48 15.59 -6.20
C GLU A 72 -11.90 14.36 -7.02
N SER A 73 -12.64 13.44 -6.40
CA SER A 73 -13.06 12.18 -7.06
C SER A 73 -14.51 12.18 -7.56
N GLY A 74 -15.34 13.11 -7.11
CA GLY A 74 -16.80 13.12 -7.35
C GLY A 74 -17.56 12.01 -6.61
N GLN A 75 -16.90 11.23 -5.75
CA GLN A 75 -17.53 10.12 -5.03
C GLN A 75 -18.27 10.61 -3.79
N THR A 76 -19.40 9.99 -3.49
CA THR A 76 -20.08 10.21 -2.20
C THR A 76 -19.30 9.47 -1.12
N MET A 77 -18.79 10.20 -0.16
CA MET A 77 -18.08 9.69 1.01
C MET A 77 -19.03 9.66 2.21
N GLN A 78 -18.98 8.58 2.99
CA GLN A 78 -19.60 8.47 4.30
C GLN A 78 -18.54 8.61 5.40
N VAL A 79 -18.85 9.38 6.43
CA VAL A 79 -17.97 9.55 7.59
C VAL A 79 -18.20 8.42 8.59
N LEU A 80 -17.12 7.75 8.99
CA LEU A 80 -17.09 6.79 10.09
C LEU A 80 -16.40 7.43 11.30
N TYR A 81 -16.95 7.21 12.49
CA TYR A 81 -16.42 7.70 13.75
C TYR A 81 -16.01 6.54 14.66
N ASN A 82 -14.84 6.64 15.30
CA ASN A 82 -14.44 5.69 16.34
C ASN A 82 -14.62 6.32 17.73
N PRO A 83 -15.57 5.84 18.56
CA PRO A 83 -15.82 6.41 19.89
C PRO A 83 -14.70 6.10 20.90
N ARG A 84 -13.83 5.12 20.63
CA ARG A 84 -12.73 4.74 21.51
C ARG A 84 -11.51 5.65 21.33
N SER A 85 -11.20 6.03 20.08
CA SER A 85 -10.04 6.88 19.76
C SER A 85 -10.40 8.34 19.46
N GLY A 86 -11.67 8.63 19.14
CA GLY A 86 -12.12 9.93 18.67
C GLY A 86 -11.76 10.24 17.20
N GLU A 87 -11.19 9.28 16.48
CA GLU A 87 -10.78 9.46 15.09
C GLU A 87 -11.97 9.47 14.13
N ARG A 88 -11.80 10.18 13.00
CA ARG A 88 -12.74 10.23 11.88
C ARG A 88 -12.09 9.64 10.64
N ARG A 89 -12.84 8.82 9.91
CA ARG A 89 -12.42 8.18 8.67
C ARG A 89 -13.47 8.42 7.59
N TYR A 90 -13.03 8.50 6.34
CA TYR A 90 -13.88 8.70 5.17
C TYR A 90 -13.80 7.46 4.30
N GLU A 91 -14.95 6.85 4.00
CA GLU A 91 -15.04 5.70 3.11
C GLU A 91 -16.10 5.98 2.04
N ALA A 92 -15.96 5.38 0.86
CA ALA A 92 -16.97 5.53 -0.19
C ALA A 92 -18.31 4.98 0.31
N ALA A 93 -19.38 5.74 0.12
CA ALA A 93 -20.73 5.28 0.39
C ALA A 93 -21.12 4.21 -0.64
N ASP A 94 -21.66 3.09 -0.15
CA ASP A 94 -22.28 2.04 -0.98
C ASP A 94 -23.53 2.55 -1.71
#